data_AF-A0A0S7EQM2-F1
#
_entry.id   AF-A0A0S7EQM2-F1
#
_cell.length_a   1.000
_cell.length_b   1.000
_cell.length_c   1.000
_cell.angle_alpha   90.00
_cell.angle_beta   90.00
_cell.angle_gamma   90.00
#
_symmetry.space_group_name_H-M   'P 1'
#
loop_
_entity.id
_entity.type
_entity.pdbx_description
1 polymer ?
#
loop_
_entity_poly.entity_id
_entity_poly.type
_entity_poly.pdbx_seq_one_letter_code
_entity_poly.pdbx_strand_id
1 'polypeptide(L)'
;TLRDCNSIPWVSGTCKETFNLFYHEMDEAHGVKFKSSQYTKIDTIAADESFTQMDLGDRILKLNTEVREVGPMTKKGFYLAFQDIGACIALVSVRVYYKKCPFTLMNLASFPDTVPRVDSSSLVEVRGACIDHAEERDTPKLFCGADGDWLVPLGRCVCSIGYEEIDGSCVGKSLKLLYLYFYSQYCLG
;
A
#
# COMPACT_ATOMS: atom_id res chain seq x y z
N THR A 1 -17.12 17.36 -5.96
CA THR A 1 -18.59 17.33 -6.10
C THR A 1 -18.97 17.53 -7.56
N LEU A 2 -20.14 17.06 -7.98
CA LEU A 2 -20.60 17.15 -9.37
C LEU A 2 -22.09 17.51 -9.40
N ARG A 3 -22.46 18.52 -10.21
CA ARG A 3 -23.85 18.98 -10.34
C ARG A 3 -24.57 18.21 -11.44
N ASP A 4 -25.79 17.76 -11.13
CA ASP A 4 -26.69 17.15 -12.12
C ASP A 4 -27.02 18.16 -13.23
N CYS A 5 -26.84 17.77 -14.49
CA CYS A 5 -27.15 18.61 -15.65
C CYS A 5 -28.62 19.02 -15.72
N ASN A 6 -29.54 18.17 -15.25
CA ASN A 6 -30.98 18.48 -15.23
C ASN A 6 -31.31 19.61 -14.25
N SER A 7 -30.44 19.85 -13.26
CA SER A 7 -30.59 20.93 -12.29
C SER A 7 -30.06 22.28 -12.77
N ILE A 8 -29.52 22.35 -14.00
CA ILE A 8 -28.92 23.55 -14.59
C ILE A 8 -29.82 24.03 -15.73
N PRO A 9 -30.47 25.20 -15.60
CA PRO A 9 -31.23 25.79 -16.69
C PRO A 9 -30.33 26.11 -17.90
N TRP A 10 -30.83 25.90 -19.11
CA TRP A 10 -30.22 26.34 -20.39
C TRP A 10 -28.93 25.64 -20.85
N VAL A 11 -28.60 24.46 -20.32
CA VAL A 11 -27.37 23.71 -20.71
C VAL A 11 -27.65 22.36 -21.39
N SER A 12 -28.87 22.17 -21.91
CA SER A 12 -29.28 20.92 -22.55
C SER A 12 -28.41 20.63 -23.79
N GLY A 13 -27.77 19.46 -23.81
CA GLY A 13 -26.90 19.00 -24.90
C GLY A 13 -25.42 19.38 -24.79
N THR A 14 -25.06 20.39 -23.98
CA THR A 14 -23.66 20.82 -23.77
C THR A 14 -23.11 20.37 -22.41
N CYS A 15 -23.96 20.22 -21.41
CA CYS A 15 -23.57 19.79 -20.08
C CYS A 15 -23.12 18.32 -20.06
N LYS A 16 -22.09 18.05 -19.23
CA LYS A 16 -21.57 16.71 -18.95
C LYS A 16 -21.55 16.45 -17.46
N GLU A 17 -21.58 15.17 -17.11
CA GLU A 17 -21.54 14.69 -15.72
C GLU A 17 -20.30 13.82 -15.49
N THR A 18 -19.28 14.03 -16.32
CA THR A 18 -18.03 13.32 -16.25
C THR A 18 -16.85 14.23 -16.59
N PHE A 19 -15.68 13.87 -16.10
CA PHE A 19 -14.41 14.48 -16.50
C PHE A 19 -13.39 13.38 -16.78
N ASN A 20 -12.37 13.68 -17.59
CA ASN A 20 -11.34 12.70 -17.89
C ASN A 20 -10.12 12.90 -16.99
N LEU A 21 -9.58 11.81 -16.48
CA LEU A 21 -8.33 11.77 -15.73
C LEU A 21 -7.20 11.26 -16.63
N PHE A 22 -6.05 11.92 -16.59
CA PHE A 22 -4.87 11.58 -17.38
C PHE A 22 -3.61 11.58 -16.52
N TYR A 23 -2.58 10.87 -16.99
CA TYR A 23 -1.23 10.93 -16.43
C TYR A 23 -0.15 11.07 -17.49
N HIS A 24 1.02 11.56 -17.09
CA HIS A 24 2.22 11.57 -17.91
C HIS A 24 3.48 11.35 -17.06
N GLU A 25 4.25 10.31 -17.37
CA GLU A 25 5.51 9.99 -16.70
C GLU A 25 6.68 10.83 -17.20
N MET A 26 7.51 11.34 -16.29
CA MET A 26 8.72 12.10 -16.59
C MET A 26 9.86 11.83 -15.62
N ASP A 27 11.10 11.95 -16.10
CA ASP A 27 12.31 11.81 -15.27
C ASP A 27 12.78 13.14 -14.67
N GLU A 28 12.40 14.26 -15.27
CA GLU A 28 12.79 15.62 -14.84
C GLU A 28 11.60 16.36 -14.23
N ALA A 29 11.85 17.02 -13.09
CA ALA A 29 10.80 17.66 -12.28
C ALA A 29 10.47 19.12 -12.71
N HIS A 30 11.25 19.73 -13.61
CA HIS A 30 11.15 21.17 -13.89
C HIS A 30 11.05 21.49 -15.39
N GLY A 31 10.27 22.52 -15.73
CA GLY A 31 10.39 23.23 -17.01
C GLY A 31 9.59 22.67 -18.19
N VAL A 32 8.69 21.71 -17.97
CA VAL A 32 7.95 21.09 -19.06
C VAL A 32 6.74 21.93 -19.40
N LYS A 33 6.72 22.49 -20.62
CA LYS A 33 5.51 23.11 -21.17
C LYS A 33 4.43 22.04 -21.32
N PHE A 34 3.24 22.30 -20.78
CA PHE A 34 2.09 21.40 -20.92
C PHE A 34 1.81 21.10 -22.39
N LYS A 35 1.83 19.81 -22.75
CA LYS A 35 1.45 19.31 -24.08
C LYS A 35 0.45 18.19 -23.89
N SER A 36 -0.81 18.43 -24.24
CA SER A 36 -1.90 17.47 -24.07
C SER A 36 -1.63 16.12 -24.75
N SER A 37 -0.93 16.09 -25.89
CA SER A 37 -0.60 14.86 -26.62
C SER A 37 0.34 13.89 -25.90
N GLN A 38 1.03 14.35 -24.85
CA GLN A 38 1.94 13.51 -24.06
C GLN A 38 1.20 12.75 -22.94
N TYR A 39 -0.03 13.16 -22.62
CA TYR A 39 -0.80 12.59 -21.52
C TYR A 39 -1.60 11.38 -21.99
N THR A 40 -1.51 10.29 -21.22
CA THR A 40 -2.28 9.07 -21.43
C THR A 40 -3.55 9.12 -20.58
N LYS A 41 -4.70 8.79 -21.18
CA LYS A 41 -5.98 8.74 -20.48
C LYS A 41 -5.99 7.57 -19.49
N ILE A 42 -6.29 7.85 -18.23
CA ILE A 42 -6.52 6.84 -17.19
C ILE A 42 -7.95 6.35 -17.32
N ASP A 43 -8.91 7.27 -17.13
CA ASP A 43 -10.33 6.93 -17.17
C ASP A 43 -11.21 8.17 -17.38
N THR A 44 -12.49 7.93 -17.63
CA THR A 44 -13.57 8.91 -17.56
C THR A 44 -14.25 8.78 -16.20
N ILE A 45 -14.07 9.76 -15.33
CA ILE A 45 -14.60 9.76 -13.98
C ILE A 45 -16.01 10.32 -13.99
N ALA A 46 -16.95 9.54 -13.45
CA ALA A 46 -18.32 9.96 -13.16
C ALA A 46 -18.49 10.23 -11.66
N ALA A 47 -19.64 10.74 -11.27
CA ALA A 47 -20.04 10.82 -9.89
C ALA A 47 -21.05 9.72 -9.57
N ASP A 48 -20.82 8.98 -8.48
CA ASP A 48 -21.82 8.06 -7.92
C ASP A 48 -23.09 8.81 -7.48
N GLU A 49 -22.91 9.98 -6.86
CA GLU A 49 -23.99 10.88 -6.48
C GLU A 49 -23.79 12.28 -7.05
N SER A 50 -24.78 12.78 -7.79
CA SER A 50 -24.85 14.16 -8.23
C SER A 50 -25.73 14.99 -7.30
N PHE A 51 -25.39 16.27 -7.13
CA PHE A 51 -26.24 17.19 -6.37
C PHE A 51 -27.25 17.90 -7.29
N THR A 52 -28.46 18.02 -6.79
CA THR A 52 -29.63 18.60 -7.47
C THR A 52 -29.95 19.99 -6.92
N GLN A 53 -30.93 20.68 -7.51
CA GLN A 53 -31.36 22.00 -7.04
C GLN A 53 -32.01 21.95 -5.64
N MET A 54 -32.59 20.81 -5.25
CA MET A 54 -33.12 20.60 -3.89
C MET A 54 -31.99 20.50 -2.86
N ASP A 55 -30.90 19.79 -3.20
CA ASP A 55 -29.73 19.66 -2.32
C ASP A 55 -29.07 21.02 -2.00
N LEU A 56 -29.11 21.98 -2.96
CA LEU A 56 -28.67 23.36 -2.69
C LEU A 56 -29.56 24.08 -1.68
N GLY A 57 -30.89 23.88 -1.76
CA GLY A 57 -31.85 24.47 -0.83
C GLY A 57 -31.66 23.95 0.60
N ASP A 58 -31.36 22.66 0.72
CA ASP A 58 -31.14 21.98 2.00
C ASP A 58 -29.69 22.08 2.52
N ARG A 59 -28.80 22.75 1.77
CA ARG A 59 -27.37 22.89 2.07
C ARG A 59 -26.64 21.55 2.24
N ILE A 60 -27.09 20.53 1.51
CA ILE A 60 -26.51 19.18 1.55
C ILE A 60 -25.33 19.12 0.56
N LEU A 61 -24.18 18.69 1.04
CA LEU A 61 -22.98 18.48 0.24
C LEU A 61 -22.82 16.99 -0.08
N LYS A 62 -22.88 16.64 -1.37
CA LYS A 62 -22.61 15.28 -1.87
C LYS A 62 -21.16 15.18 -2.37
N LEU A 63 -20.34 14.47 -1.62
CA LEU A 63 -18.91 14.28 -1.92
C LEU A 63 -18.67 12.89 -2.50
N ASN A 64 -18.27 12.83 -3.78
CA ASN A 64 -17.86 11.59 -4.43
C ASN A 64 -16.38 11.29 -4.18
N THR A 65 -16.07 10.01 -3.99
CA THR A 65 -14.69 9.51 -3.84
C THR A 65 -14.45 8.45 -4.92
N GLU A 66 -13.54 8.76 -5.84
CA GLU A 66 -13.20 7.89 -6.96
C GLU A 66 -11.74 7.47 -6.86
N VAL A 67 -11.48 6.17 -6.91
CA VAL A 67 -10.12 5.60 -6.83
C VAL A 67 -9.78 4.93 -8.15
N ARG A 68 -8.61 5.25 -8.71
CA ARG A 68 -8.08 4.61 -9.93
C ARG A 68 -6.61 4.26 -9.73
N GLU A 69 -6.25 3.09 -10.22
CA GLU A 69 -4.87 2.61 -10.21
C GLU A 69 -4.16 2.97 -11.51
N VAL A 70 -2.87 3.31 -11.41
CA VAL A 70 -2.02 3.72 -12.53
C VAL A 70 -0.68 3.01 -12.34
N GLY A 71 -0.20 2.27 -13.35
CA GLY A 71 1.02 1.50 -13.21
C GLY A 71 1.23 0.43 -14.28
N PRO A 72 2.43 -0.18 -14.33
CA PRO A 72 3.63 0.13 -13.52
C PRO A 72 4.32 1.43 -13.94
N MET A 73 4.78 2.22 -12.96
CA MET A 73 5.58 3.43 -13.20
C MET A 73 7.04 3.06 -13.44
N THR A 74 7.63 3.65 -14.47
CA THR A 74 8.99 3.37 -14.96
C THR A 74 9.91 4.58 -14.86
N LYS A 75 9.36 5.80 -14.77
CA LYS A 75 10.14 7.05 -14.62
C LYS A 75 10.14 7.57 -13.19
N LYS A 76 11.00 8.56 -12.93
CA LYS A 76 11.20 9.14 -11.59
C LYS A 76 9.99 9.89 -11.02
N GLY A 77 9.07 10.33 -11.87
CA GLY A 77 7.87 11.05 -11.45
C GLY A 77 6.80 11.06 -12.53
N PHE A 78 5.66 11.69 -12.20
CA PHE A 78 4.56 11.85 -13.12
C PHE A 78 3.72 13.08 -12.80
N TYR A 79 2.97 13.54 -13.80
CA TYR A 79 1.94 14.56 -13.66
C TYR A 79 0.56 13.93 -13.81
N LEU A 80 -0.41 14.45 -13.05
CA LEU A 80 -1.84 14.18 -13.27
C LEU A 80 -2.48 15.38 -13.95
N ALA A 81 -3.39 15.11 -14.87
CA ALA A 81 -4.19 16.14 -15.53
C ALA A 81 -5.68 15.78 -15.51
N PHE A 82 -6.50 16.79 -15.29
CA PHE A 82 -7.95 16.69 -15.24
C PHE A 82 -8.51 17.48 -16.42
N GLN A 83 -9.22 16.81 -17.31
CA GLN A 83 -9.85 17.44 -18.46
C GLN A 83 -11.35 17.49 -18.25
N ASP A 84 -11.86 18.70 -18.12
CA ASP A 84 -13.28 18.98 -18.19
C ASP A 84 -13.69 19.23 -19.65
N ILE A 85 -14.82 18.64 -20.06
CA ILE A 85 -15.42 18.76 -21.39
C ILE A 85 -16.79 19.46 -21.36
N GLY A 86 -17.17 20.06 -20.23
CA GLY A 86 -18.43 20.80 -20.07
C GLY A 86 -19.24 20.42 -18.82
N ALA A 87 -18.58 19.93 -17.78
CA ALA A 87 -19.19 19.51 -16.53
C ALA A 87 -19.10 20.59 -15.46
N CYS A 88 -20.12 20.66 -14.60
CA CYS A 88 -20.10 21.55 -13.44
C CYS A 88 -19.51 20.78 -12.24
N ILE A 89 -18.18 20.80 -12.15
CA ILE A 89 -17.40 20.03 -11.17
C ILE A 89 -16.60 20.93 -10.23
N ALA A 90 -16.39 20.44 -9.01
CA ALA A 90 -15.41 20.99 -8.08
C ALA A 90 -14.55 19.86 -7.51
N LEU A 91 -13.24 19.91 -7.76
CA LEU A 91 -12.27 18.99 -7.18
C LEU A 91 -11.94 19.46 -5.76
N VAL A 92 -12.31 18.65 -4.76
CA VAL A 92 -12.14 19.00 -3.33
C VAL A 92 -10.79 18.53 -2.80
N SER A 93 -10.36 17.32 -3.18
CA SER A 93 -9.09 16.74 -2.75
C SER A 93 -8.58 15.77 -3.81
N VAL A 94 -7.27 15.73 -3.98
CA VAL A 94 -6.58 14.73 -4.80
C VAL A 94 -5.51 14.12 -3.92
N ARG A 95 -5.61 12.81 -3.67
CA ARG A 95 -4.64 12.06 -2.89
C ARG A 95 -4.01 10.99 -3.76
N VAL A 96 -2.70 11.06 -3.88
CA VAL A 96 -1.87 10.06 -4.56
C VAL A 96 -1.12 9.27 -3.51
N TYR A 97 -1.17 7.94 -3.59
CA TYR A 97 -0.45 7.05 -2.70
C TYR A 97 -0.11 5.75 -3.42
N TYR A 98 0.85 5.01 -2.87
CA TYR A 98 1.15 3.64 -3.27
C TYR A 98 1.01 2.74 -2.03
N LYS A 99 0.70 1.47 -2.26
CA LYS A 99 0.64 0.46 -1.20
C LYS A 99 2.03 -0.14 -1.00
N LYS A 100 2.34 -0.53 0.24
CA LYS A 100 3.54 -1.28 0.59
C LYS A 100 3.25 -2.19 1.78
N CYS A 101 3.89 -3.35 1.81
CA CYS A 101 3.96 -4.17 3.01
C CYS A 101 5.06 -3.59 3.91
N PRO A 102 4.73 -3.12 5.12
CA PRO A 102 5.68 -2.42 5.99
C PRO A 102 6.71 -3.37 6.58
N PHE A 103 7.86 -2.85 7.00
CA PHE A 103 8.84 -3.61 7.78
C PHE A 103 8.17 -4.33 8.96
N THR A 104 8.47 -5.61 9.13
CA THR A 104 7.95 -6.42 10.24
C THR A 104 8.96 -7.43 10.75
N LEU A 105 8.78 -7.84 12.01
CA LEU A 105 9.50 -8.93 12.65
C LEU A 105 8.51 -10.06 12.90
N MET A 106 8.80 -11.25 12.36
CA MET A 106 7.94 -12.41 12.52
C MET A 106 8.79 -13.68 12.59
N ASN A 107 8.49 -14.58 13.53
CA ASN A 107 9.21 -15.83 13.72
C ASN A 107 10.75 -15.66 13.84
N LEU A 108 11.18 -14.63 14.58
CA LEU A 108 12.59 -14.25 14.76
C LEU A 108 13.32 -13.92 13.44
N ALA A 109 12.58 -13.52 12.41
CA ALA A 109 13.11 -13.02 11.16
C ALA A 109 12.58 -11.61 10.88
N SER A 110 13.43 -10.79 10.27
CA SER A 110 13.10 -9.47 9.75
C SER A 110 12.71 -9.52 8.28
N PHE A 111 11.68 -8.75 7.94
CA PHE A 111 11.16 -8.62 6.58
C PHE A 111 11.14 -7.13 6.22
N PRO A 112 11.84 -6.71 5.15
CA PRO A 112 11.94 -5.30 4.76
C PRO A 112 10.65 -4.76 4.16
N ASP A 113 10.54 -3.43 4.15
CA ASP A 113 9.52 -2.72 3.35
C ASP A 113 9.51 -3.26 1.91
N THR A 114 8.35 -3.76 1.46
CA THR A 114 8.21 -4.37 0.13
C THR A 114 7.04 -3.75 -0.61
N VAL A 115 7.25 -3.32 -1.85
CA VAL A 115 6.19 -2.82 -2.73
C VAL A 115 5.60 -4.01 -3.50
N PRO A 116 4.27 -4.22 -3.46
CA PRO A 116 3.65 -5.30 -4.23
C PRO A 116 3.77 -5.07 -5.74
N ARG A 117 3.57 -6.13 -6.51
CA ARG A 117 3.45 -5.98 -7.97
C ARG A 117 2.08 -5.39 -8.33
N VAL A 118 2.00 -4.84 -9.55
CA VAL A 118 0.82 -4.10 -10.04
C VAL A 118 -0.35 -5.03 -10.37
N ASP A 119 -0.10 -6.31 -10.62
CA ASP A 119 -1.15 -7.29 -10.87
C ASP A 119 -1.84 -7.71 -9.57
N SER A 120 -3.14 -7.41 -9.47
CA SER A 120 -3.97 -7.57 -8.27
C SER A 120 -4.07 -9.01 -7.73
N SER A 121 -3.75 -10.02 -8.55
CA SER A 121 -3.72 -11.43 -8.14
C SER A 121 -2.35 -11.94 -7.71
N SER A 122 -1.30 -11.10 -7.79
CA SER A 122 0.06 -11.55 -7.52
C SER A 122 0.46 -11.44 -6.06
N LEU A 123 1.36 -12.34 -5.67
CA LEU A 123 2.02 -12.34 -4.38
C LEU A 123 3.51 -12.19 -4.60
N VAL A 124 4.12 -11.25 -3.88
CA VAL A 124 5.59 -11.12 -3.87
C VAL A 124 6.12 -11.96 -2.71
N GLU A 125 6.80 -13.06 -3.04
CA GLU A 125 7.54 -13.85 -2.04
C GLU A 125 8.74 -13.04 -1.52
N VAL A 126 8.84 -12.91 -0.20
CA VAL A 126 9.92 -12.21 0.49
C VAL A 126 10.57 -13.16 1.47
N ARG A 127 11.86 -13.45 1.25
CA ARG A 127 12.69 -14.20 2.20
C ARG A 127 13.09 -13.28 3.34
N GLY A 128 12.84 -13.71 4.58
CA GLY A 128 13.27 -13.00 5.79
C GLY A 128 14.74 -13.23 6.10
N ALA A 129 15.32 -12.34 6.91
CA ALA A 129 16.65 -12.51 7.48
C ALA A 129 16.53 -12.71 9.00
N CYS A 130 17.15 -13.75 9.55
CA CYS A 130 17.17 -13.96 11.00
C CYS A 130 17.71 -12.74 11.73
N ILE A 131 17.07 -12.40 12.85
CA ILE A 131 17.52 -11.31 13.71
C ILE A 131 18.86 -11.66 14.38
N ASP A 132 19.48 -10.68 15.02
CA ASP A 132 20.72 -10.89 15.76
C ASP A 132 20.58 -12.02 16.80
N HIS A 133 21.61 -12.87 16.87
CA HIS A 133 21.65 -14.04 17.75
C HIS A 133 20.54 -15.06 17.50
N ALA A 134 20.01 -15.13 16.28
CA ALA A 134 19.14 -16.19 15.80
C ALA A 134 19.74 -16.91 14.58
N GLU A 135 19.42 -18.18 14.45
CA GLU A 135 19.84 -19.06 13.36
C GLU A 135 18.62 -19.58 12.59
N GLU A 136 18.81 -19.78 11.28
CA GLU A 136 17.76 -20.30 10.42
C GLU A 136 17.53 -21.78 10.72
N ARG A 137 16.31 -22.11 11.17
CA ARG A 137 15.85 -23.49 11.30
C ARG A 137 15.18 -23.96 10.02
N ASP A 138 14.22 -23.15 9.56
CA ASP A 138 13.50 -23.32 8.30
C ASP A 138 13.49 -21.97 7.60
N THR A 139 13.71 -21.92 6.29
CA THR A 139 13.76 -20.66 5.53
C THR A 139 12.54 -19.78 5.80
N PRO A 140 12.71 -18.61 6.47
CA PRO A 140 11.59 -17.73 6.79
C PRO A 140 11.12 -17.00 5.53
N LYS A 141 9.81 -17.03 5.27
CA LYS A 141 9.18 -16.38 4.11
C LYS A 141 7.85 -15.72 4.49
N LEU A 142 7.57 -14.59 3.85
CA LEU A 142 6.27 -13.95 3.82
C LEU A 142 5.86 -13.66 2.37
N PHE A 143 4.57 -13.42 2.16
CA PHE A 143 4.03 -13.02 0.87
C PHE A 143 3.39 -11.65 0.99
N CYS A 144 3.89 -10.67 0.24
CA CYS A 144 3.31 -9.32 0.18
C CYS A 144 2.20 -9.29 -0.89
N GLY A 145 0.97 -9.01 -0.45
CA GLY A 145 -0.20 -8.90 -1.33
C GLY A 145 -0.38 -7.51 -1.95
N ALA A 146 -1.16 -7.43 -3.03
CA ALA A 146 -1.47 -6.19 -3.74
C ALA A 146 -2.10 -5.10 -2.84
N ASP A 147 -2.75 -5.49 -1.75
CA ASP A 147 -3.34 -4.57 -0.77
C ASP A 147 -2.32 -3.95 0.21
N GLY A 148 -1.07 -4.41 0.19
CA GLY A 148 -0.03 -3.98 1.13
C GLY A 148 -0.02 -4.77 2.45
N ASP A 149 -0.74 -5.91 2.48
CA ASP A 149 -0.79 -6.79 3.64
C ASP A 149 0.20 -7.95 3.51
N TRP A 150 0.82 -8.31 4.64
CA TRP A 150 1.60 -9.54 4.76
C TRP A 150 0.67 -10.74 4.94
N LEU A 151 0.94 -11.78 4.16
CA LEU A 151 0.20 -13.04 4.18
C LEU A 151 1.12 -14.20 4.60
N VAL A 152 0.51 -15.38 4.77
CA VAL A 152 1.08 -16.70 5.11
C VAL A 152 2.57 -16.70 5.52
N PRO A 153 2.88 -16.74 6.84
CA PRO A 153 4.23 -16.96 7.31
C PRO A 153 4.66 -18.42 7.12
N LEU A 154 5.84 -18.62 6.53
CA LEU A 154 6.49 -19.92 6.41
C LEU A 154 7.87 -19.86 7.03
N GLY A 155 8.33 -20.98 7.58
CA GLY A 155 9.64 -21.10 8.22
C GLY A 155 9.82 -20.19 9.44
N ARG A 156 11.00 -20.30 10.06
CA ARG A 156 11.37 -19.54 11.25
C ARG A 156 12.86 -19.57 11.53
N CYS A 157 13.30 -18.58 12.30
CA CYS A 157 14.56 -18.63 13.00
C CYS A 157 14.36 -19.11 14.45
N VAL A 158 15.45 -19.47 15.10
CA VAL A 158 15.52 -19.85 16.52
C VAL A 158 16.72 -19.16 17.16
N CYS A 159 16.62 -18.76 18.43
CA CYS A 159 17.76 -18.15 19.10
C CYS A 159 18.95 -19.12 19.15
N SER A 160 20.14 -18.58 18.88
CA SER A 160 21.42 -19.28 19.01
C SER A 160 21.65 -19.75 20.45
N ILE A 161 22.57 -20.69 20.60
CA ILE A 161 22.97 -21.20 21.91
C ILE A 161 23.41 -20.04 22.83
N GLY A 162 22.88 -20.03 24.05
CA GLY A 162 23.15 -18.97 25.05
C GLY A 162 22.16 -17.81 25.03
N TYR A 163 21.22 -17.79 24.09
CA TYR A 163 20.15 -16.79 23.99
C TYR A 163 18.78 -17.42 24.24
N GLU A 164 17.81 -16.61 24.62
CA GLU A 164 16.40 -16.98 24.72
C GLU A 164 15.50 -15.95 24.05
N GLU A 165 14.38 -16.42 23.51
CA GLU A 165 13.38 -15.59 22.86
C GLU A 165 12.57 -14.83 23.91
N ILE A 166 12.67 -13.50 23.91
CA ILE A 166 11.91 -12.58 24.76
C ILE A 166 11.39 -11.45 23.86
N ASP A 167 10.07 -11.28 23.81
CA ASP A 167 9.38 -10.22 23.04
C ASP A 167 9.87 -10.10 21.57
N GLY A 168 10.06 -11.24 20.90
CA GLY A 168 10.50 -11.28 19.50
C GLY A 168 11.97 -10.92 19.27
N SER A 169 12.78 -10.89 20.34
CA SER A 169 14.23 -10.69 20.31
C SER A 169 14.96 -11.86 20.98
N CYS A 170 16.21 -12.09 20.60
CA CYS A 170 17.07 -13.07 21.26
C CYS A 170 17.95 -12.36 22.29
N VAL A 171 17.68 -12.59 23.57
CA VAL A 171 18.40 -11.97 24.69
C VAL A 171 19.36 -12.98 25.31
N GLY A 172 20.61 -12.56 25.54
CA GLY A 172 21.61 -13.41 26.15
C GLY A 172 21.19 -13.81 27.57
N LYS A 173 21.27 -15.10 27.88
CA LYS A 173 21.01 -15.58 29.24
C LYS A 173 22.06 -15.00 30.17
N SER A 174 21.62 -14.24 31.18
CA SER A 174 22.46 -14.04 32.36
C SER A 174 22.66 -15.42 32.97
N LEU A 175 23.89 -15.94 32.95
CA LEU A 175 24.27 -17.22 33.54
C LEU A 175 23.90 -17.21 35.04
N LYS A 176 22.64 -17.54 35.38
CA LYS A 176 22.31 -18.07 36.69
C LYS A 176 22.91 -19.46 36.68
N LEU A 177 24.02 -19.65 37.41
CA LEU A 177 24.70 -20.92 37.61
C LEU A 177 23.70 -22.08 37.66
N LEU A 178 23.62 -22.86 36.59
CA LEU A 178 22.93 -24.15 36.64
C LEU A 178 23.85 -25.10 37.40
N TYR A 179 23.59 -25.30 38.69
CA TYR A 179 24.16 -26.40 39.44
C TYR A 179 23.59 -27.70 38.86
N LEU A 180 24.31 -28.31 37.92
CA LEU A 180 24.02 -29.66 37.45
C LEU A 180 24.42 -30.65 38.56
N TYR A 181 23.46 -31.01 39.42
CA TYR A 181 23.62 -32.13 40.34
C TYR A 181 23.56 -33.44 39.54
N PHE A 182 24.72 -34.01 39.23
CA PHE A 182 24.82 -35.38 38.75
C PHE A 182 24.72 -36.33 39.95
N TYR A 183 23.58 -37.02 40.11
CA TYR A 183 23.53 -38.22 40.95
C TYR A 183 24.18 -39.37 40.16
N SER A 184 25.44 -39.67 40.47
CA SER A 184 26.07 -40.92 40.03
C SER A 184 25.70 -42.02 41.02
N GLN A 185 24.78 -42.90 40.64
CA GLN A 185 24.52 -44.13 41.37
C GLN A 185 25.45 -45.21 40.78
N TYR A 186 26.63 -45.37 41.39
CA TYR A 186 27.48 -46.54 41.16
C TYR A 186 26.74 -47.78 41.67
N CYS A 187 26.37 -48.70 40.78
CA CYS A 187 26.10 -50.08 41.16
C CYS A 187 27.45 -50.80 41.31
N LEU A 188 27.83 -51.09 42.55
CA LEU A 188 28.93 -51.99 42.90
C LEU A 188 28.41 -53.44 42.91
N GLY A 189 29.12 -54.30 42.16
CA GLY A 189 29.34 -55.73 42.48
C GLY A 189 28.14 -56.67 42.39
#